data_AF-A0A815EQR9-F1
#
_entry.id   AF-A0A815EQR9-F1
#
_cell.length_a   1.000
_cell.length_b   1.000
_cell.length_c   1.000
_cell.angle_alpha   90.00
_cell.angle_beta   90.00
_cell.angle_gamma   90.00
#
_symmetry.space_group_name_H-M   'P 1'
#
loop_
_entity.id
_entity.type
_entity.pdbx_description
1 polymer ?
#
loop_
_entity_poly.entity_id
_entity_poly.type
_entity_poly.pdbx_seq_one_letter_code
_entity_poly.pdbx_strand_id
1 'polypeptide(L)'
;MSTTLDDSGAIYNRGVATSTSTVVSSFKDLVEKKAAQYNLLFIPLTNRTFEGKQIYQFGNVNIYIDKNVLFLFENGQWLPLRLNDLVKRVC
;
A
#
# COMPACT_ATOMS: atom_id res chain seq x y z
N MET A 1 -6.53 34.57 46.47
CA MET A 1 -7.33 34.08 45.33
C MET A 1 -6.36 33.44 44.34
N SER A 2 -6.50 32.11 44.23
CA SER A 2 -6.03 31.21 43.17
C SER A 2 -4.55 31.18 42.75
N THR A 3 -3.84 30.21 43.32
CA THR A 3 -2.67 29.53 42.73
C THR A 3 -3.09 28.87 41.41
N THR A 4 -2.46 29.24 40.29
CA THR A 4 -2.49 28.40 39.09
C THR A 4 -1.25 27.50 39.14
N LEU A 5 -1.49 26.23 39.50
CA LEU A 5 -0.57 25.12 39.28
C LEU A 5 -0.66 24.79 37.78
N ASP A 6 0.39 25.03 37.00
CA ASP A 6 0.52 24.40 35.68
C ASP A 6 1.28 23.08 35.84
N ASP A 7 0.50 22.00 35.90
CA ASP A 7 1.00 20.65 35.93
C ASP A 7 1.58 20.25 34.57
N SER A 8 2.75 19.62 34.65
CA SER A 8 3.48 19.01 33.54
C SER A 8 2.65 17.96 32.81
N GLY A 9 2.70 17.99 31.47
CA GLY A 9 2.16 16.95 30.61
C GLY A 9 2.98 16.81 29.33
N ALA A 10 4.16 16.19 29.43
CA ALA A 10 4.91 15.75 28.26
C ALA A 10 4.22 14.51 27.67
N ILE A 11 3.71 14.57 26.42
CA ILE A 11 3.72 13.44 25.48
C ILE A 11 3.89 14.01 24.04
N TYR A 12 5.10 13.80 23.55
CA TYR A 12 5.58 13.73 22.16
C TYR A 12 4.49 13.50 21.10
N ASN A 13 4.27 14.50 20.24
CA ASN A 13 3.70 14.26 18.91
C ASN A 13 4.77 13.59 18.05
N ARG A 14 5.01 12.31 18.33
CA ARG A 14 5.77 11.39 17.49
C ARG A 14 5.01 11.31 16.16
N GLY A 15 5.66 11.80 15.11
CA GLY A 15 5.09 11.91 13.77
C GLY A 15 4.37 10.63 13.34
N VAL A 16 3.09 10.79 13.05
CA VAL A 16 2.39 9.90 12.12
C VAL A 16 2.16 10.75 10.87
N ALA A 17 2.93 10.45 9.83
CA ALA A 17 2.72 10.98 8.51
C ALA A 17 1.36 10.46 8.01
N THR A 18 0.28 11.17 8.33
CA THR A 18 -1.01 10.93 7.71
C THR A 18 -0.92 11.44 6.29
N SER A 19 -0.55 10.55 5.37
CA SER A 19 -0.58 10.80 3.94
C SER A 19 -2.02 11.03 3.52
N THR A 20 -2.50 12.27 3.61
CA THR A 20 -3.76 12.74 3.04
C THR A 20 -3.63 12.75 1.51
N SER A 21 -3.72 11.58 0.87
CA SER A 21 -3.96 11.53 -0.58
C SER A 21 -5.42 11.85 -0.83
N THR A 22 -5.62 13.02 -1.43
CA THR A 22 -6.84 13.44 -2.10
C THR A 22 -7.45 12.28 -2.90
N VAL A 23 -8.78 12.13 -2.79
CA VAL A 23 -9.60 11.08 -3.41
C VAL A 23 -9.61 11.23 -4.93
N VAL A 24 -8.48 10.95 -5.57
CA VAL A 24 -8.44 10.51 -6.95
C VAL A 24 -8.35 9.01 -6.84
N SER A 25 -9.46 8.30 -7.04
CA SER A 25 -9.54 6.83 -7.01
C SER A 25 -8.67 6.24 -8.11
N SER A 26 -7.36 6.28 -7.90
CA SER A 26 -6.36 5.75 -8.80
C SER A 26 -6.44 4.24 -8.77
N PHE A 27 -6.01 3.57 -9.83
CA PHE A 27 -6.09 2.11 -9.92
C PHE A 27 -5.42 1.42 -8.71
N LYS A 28 -4.38 2.01 -8.11
CA LYS A 28 -3.78 1.57 -6.84
C LYS A 28 -4.80 1.44 -5.69
N ASP A 29 -5.71 2.40 -5.53
CA ASP A 29 -6.74 2.39 -4.48
C ASP A 29 -7.68 1.18 -4.64
N LEU A 30 -8.06 0.87 -5.88
CA LEU A 30 -8.88 -0.31 -6.19
C LEU A 30 -8.15 -1.61 -5.82
N VAL A 31 -6.84 -1.70 -6.11
CA VAL A 31 -6.01 -2.86 -5.75
C VAL A 31 -5.94 -3.00 -4.23
N GLU A 32 -5.69 -1.90 -3.52
CA GLU A 32 -5.60 -1.86 -2.06
C GLU A 32 -6.92 -2.24 -1.38
N LYS A 33 -8.04 -1.66 -1.84
CA LYS A 33 -9.39 -2.00 -1.35
C LYS A 33 -9.73 -3.48 -1.60
N LYS A 34 -9.27 -4.04 -2.73
CA LYS A 34 -9.47 -5.46 -3.02
C LYS A 34 -8.57 -6.32 -2.14
N ALA A 35 -7.31 -5.97 -1.94
CA ALA A 35 -6.41 -6.66 -1.01
C ALA A 35 -7.01 -6.71 0.40
N ALA A 36 -7.45 -5.57 0.92
CA ALA A 36 -8.07 -5.46 2.24
C ALA A 36 -9.34 -6.31 2.39
N GLN A 37 -10.18 -6.41 1.36
CA GLN A 37 -11.37 -7.27 1.37
C GLN A 37 -11.05 -8.76 1.58
N TYR A 38 -9.91 -9.23 1.07
CA TYR A 38 -9.47 -10.62 1.23
C TYR A 38 -8.41 -10.78 2.33
N ASN A 39 -8.20 -9.77 3.17
CA ASN A 39 -7.13 -9.74 4.19
C ASN A 39 -5.73 -10.02 3.61
N LEU A 40 -5.47 -9.54 2.40
CA LEU A 40 -4.17 -9.64 1.74
C LEU A 40 -3.30 -8.42 2.06
N LEU A 41 -2.01 -8.68 2.28
CA LEU A 41 -1.02 -7.63 2.51
C LEU A 41 -0.77 -6.87 1.20
N PHE A 42 -0.89 -5.53 1.22
CA PHE A 42 -0.50 -4.69 0.09
C PHE A 42 0.49 -3.61 0.56
N ILE A 43 1.78 -3.85 0.36
CA ILE A 43 2.85 -2.94 0.81
C ILE A 43 3.87 -2.65 -0.30
N PRO A 44 4.41 -1.43 -0.40
CA PRO A 44 5.52 -1.15 -1.29
C PRO A 44 6.79 -1.84 -0.79
N LEU A 45 7.53 -2.50 -1.68
CA LEU A 45 8.82 -3.09 -1.36
C LEU A 45 9.93 -2.04 -1.46
N THR A 46 10.35 -1.51 -0.32
CA THR A 46 11.51 -0.61 -0.21
C THR A 46 12.77 -1.39 -0.58
N ASN A 47 13.55 -0.88 -1.56
CA ASN A 47 14.70 -1.54 -2.24
C ASN A 47 14.38 -2.43 -3.43
N ARG A 48 13.12 -2.50 -3.89
CA ARG A 48 12.79 -3.17 -5.15
C ARG A 48 12.03 -2.26 -6.11
N THR A 49 12.68 -1.95 -7.22
CA THR A 49 12.08 -1.30 -8.37
C THR A 49 12.36 -2.15 -9.61
N PHE A 50 11.40 -2.20 -10.53
CA PHE A 50 11.56 -2.86 -11.83
C PHE A 50 11.30 -1.82 -12.91
N GLU A 51 12.26 -1.62 -13.81
CA GLU A 51 12.18 -0.59 -14.86
C GLU A 51 11.83 0.82 -14.34
N GLY A 52 12.32 1.18 -13.15
CA GLY A 52 12.01 2.46 -12.50
C GLY A 52 10.60 2.54 -11.90
N LYS A 53 9.81 1.46 -11.96
CA LYS A 53 8.48 1.37 -11.32
C LYS A 53 8.61 0.74 -9.94
N GLN A 54 7.78 1.21 -9.01
CA GLN A 54 7.67 0.65 -7.67
C GLN A 54 7.07 -0.76 -7.74
N ILE A 55 7.72 -1.71 -7.07
CA ILE A 55 7.15 -3.05 -6.84
C ILE A 55 6.37 -3.02 -5.53
N TYR A 56 5.16 -3.57 -5.57
CA TYR A 56 4.31 -3.80 -4.41
C TYR A 56 4.25 -5.31 -4.13
N GLN A 57 4.24 -5.67 -2.86
CA GLN A 57 3.92 -7.02 -2.43
C GLN A 57 2.42 -7.11 -2.21
N PHE A 58 1.78 -8.08 -2.86
CA PHE A 58 0.35 -8.38 -2.76
C PHE A 58 0.21 -9.81 -2.25
N GLY A 59 -0.14 -9.98 -0.97
CA GLY A 59 -0.12 -11.27 -0.29
C GLY A 59 1.28 -11.90 -0.37
N ASN A 60 1.39 -13.04 -1.06
CA ASN A 60 2.64 -13.77 -1.25
C ASN A 60 3.30 -13.54 -2.62
N VAL A 61 2.75 -12.66 -3.45
CA VAL A 61 3.27 -12.39 -4.80
C VAL A 61 3.75 -10.96 -4.94
N ASN A 62 4.69 -10.74 -5.85
CA ASN A 62 5.20 -9.41 -6.16
C ASN A 62 4.51 -8.91 -7.42
N ILE A 63 4.03 -7.67 -7.37
CA ILE A 63 3.33 -7.03 -8.48
C ILE A 63 3.91 -5.64 -8.72
N TYR A 64 3.83 -5.15 -9.95
CA TYR A 64 3.90 -3.71 -10.20
C TYR A 64 2.67 -3.25 -10.98
N ILE A 65 2.41 -1.95 -10.91
CA ILE A 65 1.29 -1.31 -11.59
C ILE A 65 1.84 -0.43 -12.69
N ASP A 66 1.37 -0.62 -13.91
CA ASP A 66 1.58 0.33 -15.00
C ASP A 66 0.23 0.89 -15.46
N LYS A 67 -0.03 2.16 -15.17
CA LYS A 67 -1.28 2.89 -15.48
C LYS A 67 -2.52 2.17 -14.90
N ASN A 68 -3.08 1.20 -15.63
CA ASN A 68 -4.25 0.42 -15.29
C ASN A 68 -4.06 -1.10 -15.51
N VAL A 69 -2.82 -1.56 -15.67
CA VAL A 69 -2.46 -2.97 -15.86
C VAL A 69 -1.58 -3.41 -14.71
N LEU A 70 -1.91 -4.55 -14.11
CA LEU A 70 -1.06 -5.21 -13.10
C LEU A 70 -0.11 -6.14 -13.81
N PHE A 71 1.12 -6.20 -13.32
CA PHE A 71 2.08 -7.19 -13.75
C PHE A 71 2.46 -8.03 -12.55
N LEU A 72 2.20 -9.33 -12.65
CA LEU A 72 2.55 -10.32 -11.64
C LEU A 72 3.93 -10.88 -11.94
N PHE A 73 4.81 -10.89 -10.94
CA PHE A 73 6.06 -11.61 -11.03
C PHE A 73 5.82 -13.09 -10.72
N GLU A 74 5.89 -13.93 -11.74
CA GLU A 74 5.71 -15.38 -11.62
C GLU A 74 6.74 -16.08 -12.51
N ASN A 75 7.38 -17.14 -12.01
CA ASN A 75 8.35 -17.94 -12.77
C ASN A 75 9.49 -17.13 -13.43
N GLY A 76 9.93 -16.05 -12.78
CA GLY A 76 11.00 -15.18 -13.30
C GLY A 76 10.56 -14.23 -14.42
N GLN A 77 9.27 -14.15 -14.72
CA GLN A 77 8.71 -13.29 -15.74
C GLN A 77 7.61 -12.37 -15.18
N TRP A 78 7.39 -11.24 -15.83
CA TRP A 78 6.30 -10.31 -15.49
C TRP A 78 5.12 -10.54 -16.42
N LEU A 79 4.04 -11.07 -15.88
CA LEU A 79 2.85 -11.41 -16.64
C LEU A 79 1.78 -10.33 -16.48
N PRO A 80 1.23 -9.76 -17.56
CA PRO A 80 0.13 -8.82 -17.46
C PRO A 80 -1.13 -9.54 -16.98
N LEU A 81 -1.74 -9.02 -15.91
CA LEU A 81 -2.90 -9.60 -15.27
C LEU A 81 -3.94 -8.52 -14.92
N ARG A 82 -5.20 -8.91 -14.79
CA ARG A 82 -6.25 -8.06 -14.22
C ARG A 82 -6.33 -8.27 -12.71
N LEU A 83 -6.84 -7.27 -12.00
CA LEU A 83 -7.01 -7.33 -10.54
C LEU A 83 -7.85 -8.54 -10.10
N ASN A 84 -8.93 -8.85 -10.83
CA ASN A 84 -9.80 -9.96 -10.46
C ASN A 84 -9.11 -11.32 -10.66
N ASP A 85 -8.30 -11.47 -11.69
CA ASP A 85 -7.52 -12.68 -11.93
C ASP A 85 -6.37 -12.84 -10.94
N LEU A 86 -5.83 -11.72 -10.42
CA LEU A 86 -4.80 -11.72 -9.38
C LEU A 86 -5.38 -12.28 -8.09
N VAL A 87 -6.55 -11.80 -7.68
CA VAL A 87 -7.24 -12.29 -6.48
C VAL A 87 -7.54 -13.77 -6.58
N LYS A 88 -8.06 -14.25 -7.73
CA LYS A 88 -8.33 -15.68 -7.96
C LYS A 88 -7.09 -16.58 -7.89
N ARG A 89 -5.89 -16.02 -8.07
CA ARG A 89 -4.62 -16.76 -7.94
C ARG A 89 -4.12 -16.78 -6.51
N VAL A 90 -4.40 -15.75 -5.72
CA VAL A 90 -3.86 -15.56 -4.37
C VAL A 90 -4.81 -16.08 -3.28
N CYS A 91 -6.12 -16.08 -3.54
CA CYS A 91 -7.17 -16.65 -2.69
C CYS A 91 -7.66 -17.99 -3.25
#